data_AF-A0A6V7PVE6-F1
#
_entry.id   AF-A0A6V7PVE6-F1
#
_cell.length_a   1.000
_cell.length_b   1.000
_cell.length_c   1.000
_cell.angle_alpha   90.00
_cell.angle_beta   90.00
_cell.angle_gamma   90.00
#
_symmetry.space_group_name_H-M   'P 1'
#
loop_
_entity.id
_entity.type
_entity.pdbx_description
1 polymer ?
#
loop_
_entity_poly.entity_id
_entity_poly.type
_entity_poly.pdbx_seq_one_letter_code
_entity_poly.pdbx_strand_id
1 'polypeptide(L)'
;MWPEGIPESASVQAILDWQRRTMEMMYADIAQAIRANGLQAEPKDYLSFFCLGNREVRTSGEYKPEERPNPDTDYERAQQARRFMIYVHAKMMIVDDEYIIIGSANINQRSMDGGRDSEIAMGAYQPDYLMTTKQPAKGQIHGFRLALWFEHLQRLDDDFLLPQSRECVRKVNQIAERNWNLYVSDMLYNDLPGHLLSYPMKINGMVSLQICQGWSSSQTPRLAFVAPSLTTFPPSSPHDPLCYTSLLSLCLKLRADTDVCK
;
A
#
# COMPACT_ATOMS: atom_id res chain seq x y z
N MET A 1 2.39 7.07 3.74
CA MET A 1 2.04 7.66 2.45
C MET A 1 0.55 7.86 2.42
N TRP A 2 0.08 8.85 1.68
CA TRP A 2 -1.28 9.36 1.76
C TRP A 2 -1.79 9.72 0.35
N PRO A 3 -3.10 9.88 0.16
CA PRO A 3 -3.66 10.48 -1.05
C PRO A 3 -3.06 11.85 -1.32
N GLU A 4 -2.98 12.28 -2.57
CA GLU A 4 -2.41 13.58 -2.92
C GLU A 4 -3.04 14.73 -2.13
N GLY A 5 -2.19 15.61 -1.60
CA GLY A 5 -2.58 16.74 -0.78
C GLY A 5 -1.68 16.92 0.45
N ILE A 6 -1.98 17.97 1.23
CA ILE A 6 -1.31 18.23 2.52
C ILE A 6 -1.76 17.13 3.49
N PRO A 7 -0.84 16.32 4.06
CA PRO A 7 -1.22 15.18 4.89
C PRO A 7 -2.07 15.55 6.12
N GLU A 8 -1.86 16.73 6.69
CA GLU A 8 -2.59 17.25 7.85
C GLU A 8 -3.98 17.80 7.49
N SER A 9 -4.31 17.94 6.20
CA SER A 9 -5.61 18.46 5.79
C SER A 9 -6.75 17.53 6.23
N ALA A 10 -7.90 18.13 6.56
CA ALA A 10 -9.08 17.36 6.99
C ALA A 10 -9.50 16.30 5.96
N SER A 11 -9.41 16.62 4.67
CA SER A 11 -9.71 15.69 3.57
C SER A 11 -8.79 14.46 3.60
N VAL A 12 -7.47 14.67 3.72
CA VAL A 12 -6.51 13.55 3.76
C VAL A 12 -6.69 12.73 5.04
N GLN A 13 -6.86 13.37 6.19
CA GLN A 13 -7.09 12.66 7.45
C GLN A 13 -8.38 11.83 7.46
N ALA A 14 -9.47 12.34 6.88
CA ALA A 14 -10.71 11.59 6.72
C ALA A 14 -10.51 10.35 5.83
N ILE A 15 -9.78 10.48 4.72
CA ILE A 15 -9.45 9.34 3.84
C ILE A 15 -8.68 8.27 4.60
N LEU A 16 -7.66 8.68 5.35
CA LEU A 16 -6.81 7.76 6.11
C LEU A 16 -7.59 7.05 7.22
N ASP A 17 -8.56 7.71 7.88
CA ASP A 17 -9.42 7.04 8.86
C ASP A 17 -10.32 5.99 8.20
N TRP A 18 -10.95 6.30 7.07
CA TRP A 18 -11.76 5.31 6.35
C TRP A 18 -10.90 4.13 5.86
N GLN A 19 -9.73 4.41 5.31
CA GLN A 19 -8.78 3.37 4.90
C GLN A 19 -8.40 2.46 6.09
N ARG A 20 -8.10 3.05 7.26
CA ARG A 20 -7.80 2.31 8.49
C ARG A 20 -8.97 1.43 8.91
N ARG A 21 -10.20 1.94 8.93
CA ARG A 21 -11.41 1.16 9.29
C ARG A 21 -11.63 -0.02 8.33
N THR A 22 -11.44 0.19 7.03
CA THR A 22 -11.55 -0.88 6.04
C THR A 22 -10.50 -1.96 6.27
N MET A 23 -9.23 -1.58 6.49
CA MET A 23 -8.16 -2.52 6.78
C MET A 23 -8.41 -3.27 8.10
N GLU A 24 -8.92 -2.59 9.12
CA GLU A 24 -9.25 -3.17 10.44
C GLU A 24 -10.34 -4.25 10.32
N MET A 25 -11.43 -3.95 9.60
CA MET A 25 -12.48 -4.93 9.30
C MET A 25 -11.92 -6.15 8.55
N MET A 26 -11.16 -5.94 7.48
CA MET A 26 -10.60 -7.06 6.69
C MET A 26 -9.65 -7.94 7.52
N TYR A 27 -8.80 -7.34 8.34
CA TYR A 27 -7.91 -8.10 9.22
C TYR A 27 -8.67 -8.84 10.33
N ALA A 28 -9.78 -8.28 10.83
CA ALA A 28 -10.63 -8.96 11.81
C ALA A 28 -11.20 -10.26 11.23
N ASP A 29 -11.73 -10.20 10.01
CA ASP A 29 -12.32 -11.36 9.32
C ASP A 29 -11.27 -12.47 9.10
N ILE A 30 -10.09 -12.10 8.59
CA ILE A 30 -8.98 -13.05 8.38
C ILE A 30 -8.52 -13.65 9.71
N ALA A 31 -8.32 -12.82 10.74
CA ALA A 31 -7.87 -13.30 12.03
C ALA A 31 -8.91 -14.24 12.68
N GLN A 32 -10.20 -13.98 12.50
CA GLN A 32 -11.27 -14.86 12.93
C GLN A 32 -11.23 -16.20 12.19
N ALA A 33 -11.05 -16.18 10.87
CA ALA A 33 -10.98 -17.39 10.05
C ALA A 33 -9.75 -18.27 10.40
N ILE A 34 -8.58 -17.66 10.62
CA ILE A 34 -7.37 -18.36 11.09
C ILE A 34 -7.64 -19.09 12.41
N ARG A 35 -8.28 -18.41 13.38
CA ARG A 35 -8.60 -19.00 14.69
C ARG A 35 -9.64 -20.12 14.59
N ALA A 36 -10.70 -19.90 13.82
CA ALA A 36 -11.78 -20.88 13.65
C ALA A 36 -11.27 -22.21 13.07
N ASN A 37 -10.24 -22.14 12.22
CA ASN A 37 -9.61 -23.29 11.59
C ASN A 37 -8.35 -23.79 12.33
N GLY A 38 -7.98 -23.21 13.48
CA GLY A 38 -6.81 -23.63 14.26
C GLY A 38 -5.47 -23.45 13.54
N LEU A 39 -5.38 -22.54 12.56
CA LEU A 39 -4.22 -22.37 11.71
C LEU A 39 -3.08 -21.64 12.45
N GLN A 40 -1.85 -22.13 12.29
CA GLN A 40 -0.63 -21.47 12.77
C GLN A 40 -0.13 -20.48 11.71
N ALA A 41 -0.85 -19.38 11.53
CA ALA A 41 -0.56 -18.36 10.54
C ALA A 41 -0.84 -16.94 11.04
N GLU A 42 -0.18 -15.97 10.43
CA GLU A 42 -0.42 -14.56 10.70
C GLU A 42 -1.39 -13.98 9.66
N PRO A 43 -2.21 -12.97 9.99
CA PRO A 43 -3.08 -12.34 8.99
C PRO A 43 -2.32 -11.79 7.77
N LYS A 44 -1.06 -11.35 7.95
CA LYS A 44 -0.17 -10.91 6.86
C LYS A 44 0.35 -12.05 5.97
N ASP A 45 0.15 -13.31 6.34
CA ASP A 45 0.34 -14.45 5.41
C ASP A 45 -0.79 -14.51 4.36
N TYR A 46 -1.93 -13.81 4.58
CA TYR A 46 -3.12 -13.83 3.72
C TYR A 46 -3.48 -12.48 3.10
N LEU A 47 -3.18 -11.37 3.79
CA LEU A 47 -3.44 -10.00 3.33
C LEU A 47 -2.34 -9.04 3.79
N SER A 48 -1.66 -8.43 2.85
CA SER A 48 -0.63 -7.41 3.10
C SER A 48 -0.97 -6.11 2.41
N PHE A 49 -0.65 -5.00 3.07
CA PHE A 49 -0.77 -3.66 2.52
C PHE A 49 0.62 -3.04 2.40
N PHE A 50 0.88 -2.41 1.26
CA PHE A 50 2.15 -1.79 0.93
C PHE A 50 1.95 -0.36 0.39
N CYS A 51 3.04 0.39 0.37
CA CYS A 51 3.12 1.70 -0.28
C CYS A 51 4.51 1.87 -0.92
N LEU A 52 4.71 2.85 -1.80
CA LEU A 52 5.97 3.00 -2.55
C LEU A 52 6.76 4.25 -2.14
N GLY A 53 8.02 4.08 -1.75
CA GLY A 53 8.88 5.19 -1.37
C GLY A 53 10.18 5.22 -2.16
N ASN A 54 10.80 6.38 -2.23
CA ASN A 54 12.18 6.48 -2.67
C ASN A 54 13.02 7.28 -1.68
N ARG A 55 14.31 6.98 -1.65
CA ARG A 55 15.29 7.69 -0.84
C ARG A 55 16.65 7.62 -1.51
N GLU A 56 17.26 8.77 -1.75
CA GLU A 56 18.43 8.90 -2.61
C GLU A 56 19.55 9.68 -1.93
N VAL A 57 20.77 9.14 -1.94
CA VAL A 57 21.95 9.87 -1.48
C VAL A 57 22.18 11.12 -2.35
N ARG A 58 22.87 12.11 -1.81
CA ARG A 58 23.32 13.23 -2.64
C ARG A 58 24.48 12.77 -3.51
N THR A 59 24.41 13.08 -4.79
CA THR A 59 25.47 12.74 -5.75
C THR A 59 26.21 13.99 -6.22
N SER A 60 27.46 13.80 -6.66
CA SER A 60 28.23 14.89 -7.25
C SER A 60 27.61 15.30 -8.58
N GLY A 61 27.36 16.60 -8.77
CA GLY A 61 26.72 17.13 -9.97
C GLY A 61 25.19 17.13 -9.96
N GLU A 62 24.55 16.71 -8.86
CA GLU A 62 23.11 16.87 -8.68
C GLU A 62 22.71 18.36 -8.76
N TYR A 63 21.51 18.61 -9.32
CA TYR A 63 20.89 19.93 -9.32
C TYR A 63 20.84 20.56 -7.93
N LYS A 64 21.20 21.84 -7.85
CA LYS A 64 21.13 22.63 -6.62
C LYS A 64 20.12 23.76 -6.83
N PRO A 65 18.98 23.75 -6.11
CA PRO A 65 18.03 24.85 -6.21
C PRO A 65 18.64 26.14 -5.67
N GLU A 66 18.28 27.27 -6.30
CA GLU A 66 18.71 28.61 -5.86
C GLU A 66 18.07 28.99 -4.52
N GLU A 67 16.81 28.62 -4.34
CA GLU A 67 16.04 28.85 -3.13
C GLU A 67 15.97 27.60 -2.24
N ARG A 68 15.72 27.83 -0.94
CA ARG A 68 15.53 26.75 0.04
C ARG A 68 14.13 26.81 0.62
N PRO A 69 13.55 25.68 1.00
CA PRO A 69 12.30 25.66 1.74
C PRO A 69 12.39 26.50 3.02
N ASN A 70 11.24 27.04 3.45
CA ASN A 70 11.16 27.73 4.73
C ASN A 70 11.55 26.79 5.89
N PRO A 71 12.24 27.30 6.92
CA PRO A 71 12.58 26.51 8.10
C PRO A 71 11.35 25.87 8.75
N ASP A 72 11.56 24.69 9.35
CA ASP A 72 10.56 23.95 10.12
C ASP A 72 9.32 23.51 9.32
N THR A 73 9.44 23.43 7.99
CA THR A 73 8.39 22.90 7.09
C THR A 73 8.60 21.41 6.77
N ASP A 74 7.53 20.72 6.38
CA ASP A 74 7.65 19.34 5.87
C ASP A 74 8.47 19.28 4.59
N TYR A 75 8.46 20.35 3.79
CA TYR A 75 9.28 20.46 2.59
C TYR A 75 10.77 20.45 2.96
N GLU A 76 11.19 21.28 3.93
CA GLU A 76 12.58 21.27 4.41
C GLU A 76 12.97 19.88 4.92
N ARG A 77 12.15 19.29 5.80
CA ARG A 77 12.44 17.99 6.42
C ARG A 77 12.53 16.87 5.39
N ALA A 78 11.66 16.85 4.37
CA ALA A 78 11.71 15.85 3.31
C ALA A 78 12.96 16.04 2.43
N GLN A 79 13.30 17.28 2.08
CA GLN A 79 14.49 17.61 1.29
C GLN A 79 15.79 17.23 2.03
N GLN A 80 15.86 17.47 3.33
CA GLN A 80 17.00 17.10 4.17
C GLN A 80 17.10 15.59 4.38
N ALA A 81 15.98 14.91 4.66
CA ALA A 81 15.93 13.47 4.86
C ALA A 81 16.10 12.67 3.55
N ARG A 82 16.05 13.37 2.40
CA ARG A 82 16.27 12.84 1.05
C ARG A 82 15.29 11.75 0.65
N ARG A 83 14.05 11.83 1.14
CA ARG A 83 13.03 10.80 0.93
C ARG A 83 11.68 11.41 0.64
N PHE A 84 10.92 10.73 -0.21
CA PHE A 84 9.51 11.03 -0.41
C PHE A 84 8.76 9.79 -0.90
N MET A 85 7.43 9.85 -0.88
CA MET A 85 6.63 8.79 -1.47
C MET A 85 6.72 8.83 -3.00
N ILE A 86 6.78 7.65 -3.61
CA ILE A 86 6.35 7.47 -4.99
C ILE A 86 4.83 7.33 -4.95
N TYR A 87 4.14 8.28 -5.59
CA TYR A 87 2.70 8.34 -5.52
C TYR A 87 2.05 7.23 -6.36
N VAL A 88 1.29 6.35 -5.72
CA VAL A 88 0.57 5.27 -6.40
C VAL A 88 -0.76 5.81 -6.95
N HIS A 89 -0.76 6.24 -8.21
CA HIS A 89 -1.97 6.68 -8.90
C HIS A 89 -2.66 5.57 -9.71
N ALA A 90 -2.17 4.33 -9.62
CA ALA A 90 -2.70 3.19 -10.37
C ALA A 90 -4.08 2.75 -9.86
N LYS A 91 -4.95 2.34 -10.79
CA LYS A 91 -6.25 1.68 -10.53
C LYS A 91 -6.30 0.40 -11.34
N MET A 92 -5.65 -0.61 -10.79
CA MET A 92 -5.39 -1.87 -11.47
C MET A 92 -5.47 -3.04 -10.49
N MET A 93 -5.95 -4.17 -10.97
CA MET A 93 -5.99 -5.43 -10.23
C MET A 93 -5.58 -6.57 -11.16
N ILE A 94 -4.68 -7.43 -10.70
CA ILE A 94 -4.30 -8.68 -11.37
C ILE A 94 -4.79 -9.84 -10.51
N VAL A 95 -5.47 -10.79 -11.14
CA VAL A 95 -6.00 -12.00 -10.52
C VAL A 95 -5.36 -13.20 -11.20
N ASP A 96 -4.76 -14.07 -10.37
CA ASP A 96 -4.18 -15.37 -10.76
C ASP A 96 -3.18 -15.37 -11.94
N ASP A 97 -2.56 -14.22 -12.21
CA ASP A 97 -1.68 -13.96 -13.35
C ASP A 97 -2.37 -14.17 -14.74
N GLU A 98 -3.70 -14.29 -14.78
CA GLU A 98 -4.48 -14.56 -16.00
C GLU A 98 -5.52 -13.49 -16.36
N TYR A 99 -5.98 -12.70 -15.38
CA TYR A 99 -6.98 -11.65 -15.60
C TYR A 99 -6.47 -10.33 -15.03
N ILE A 100 -6.70 -9.23 -15.75
CA ILE A 100 -6.32 -7.89 -15.34
C ILE A 100 -7.46 -6.90 -15.56
N ILE A 101 -7.65 -6.01 -14.59
CA ILE A 101 -8.48 -4.81 -14.74
C ILE A 101 -7.57 -3.59 -14.73
N ILE A 102 -7.73 -2.69 -15.70
CA ILE A 102 -7.06 -1.38 -15.73
C ILE A 102 -8.12 -0.32 -16.02
N GLY A 103 -8.13 0.77 -15.25
CA GLY A 103 -9.09 1.84 -15.47
C GLY A 103 -8.78 3.11 -14.70
N SER A 104 -9.81 3.94 -14.52
CA SER A 104 -9.76 5.18 -13.73
C SER A 104 -10.35 5.01 -12.32
N ALA A 105 -11.20 3.99 -12.12
CA ALA A 105 -11.97 3.78 -10.89
C ALA A 105 -11.10 3.42 -9.67
N ASN A 106 -11.10 4.29 -8.66
CA ASN A 106 -10.50 3.99 -7.37
C ASN A 106 -11.35 2.95 -6.60
N ILE A 107 -10.75 2.26 -5.61
CA ILE A 107 -11.51 1.40 -4.69
C ILE A 107 -12.14 2.25 -3.57
N ASN A 108 -13.09 3.13 -3.95
CA ASN A 108 -13.98 3.88 -3.05
C ASN A 108 -15.39 3.97 -3.59
N GLN A 109 -16.31 4.40 -2.72
CA GLN A 109 -17.67 4.75 -3.13
C GLN A 109 -17.71 5.79 -4.26
N ARG A 110 -16.86 6.82 -4.26
CA ARG A 110 -16.87 7.85 -5.31
C ARG A 110 -16.75 7.26 -6.72
N SER A 111 -15.85 6.29 -6.91
CA SER A 111 -15.64 5.63 -8.20
C SER A 111 -16.52 4.39 -8.40
N MET A 112 -16.85 3.64 -7.35
CA MET A 112 -17.56 2.35 -7.46
C MET A 112 -19.09 2.46 -7.39
N ASP A 113 -19.64 3.64 -7.08
CA ASP A 113 -21.08 3.87 -6.95
C ASP A 113 -21.82 3.90 -8.29
N GLY A 114 -21.18 4.42 -9.34
CA GLY A 114 -21.79 4.61 -10.67
C GLY A 114 -22.72 5.82 -10.80
N GLY A 115 -23.21 6.40 -9.69
CA GLY A 115 -24.00 7.64 -9.64
C GLY A 115 -23.21 8.88 -9.19
N ARG A 116 -21.89 8.75 -9.03
CA ARG A 116 -20.99 9.83 -8.58
C ARG A 116 -20.02 10.24 -9.68
N ASP A 117 -18.75 9.81 -9.60
CA ASP A 117 -17.77 10.12 -10.64
C ASP A 117 -17.96 9.13 -11.81
N SER A 118 -17.86 9.63 -13.05
CA SER A 118 -17.88 8.79 -14.24
C SER A 118 -16.52 8.10 -14.39
N GLU A 119 -16.52 6.77 -14.41
CA GLU A 119 -15.31 5.97 -14.52
C GLU A 119 -15.34 5.06 -15.75
N ILE A 120 -14.18 4.64 -16.21
CA ILE A 120 -14.03 3.62 -17.25
C ILE A 120 -12.97 2.60 -16.83
N ALA A 121 -13.22 1.33 -17.12
CA ALA A 121 -12.27 0.25 -16.89
C ALA A 121 -12.39 -0.82 -17.97
N MET A 122 -11.26 -1.45 -18.28
CA MET A 122 -11.13 -2.61 -19.16
C MET A 122 -10.73 -3.82 -18.32
N GLY A 123 -11.43 -4.93 -18.52
CA GLY A 123 -11.07 -6.24 -18.00
C GLY A 123 -10.65 -7.19 -19.13
N ALA A 124 -9.46 -7.77 -19.04
CA ALA A 124 -8.89 -8.62 -20.08
C ALA A 124 -8.24 -9.88 -19.52
N TYR A 125 -8.26 -10.93 -20.34
CA TYR A 125 -7.49 -12.16 -20.16
C TYR A 125 -7.02 -12.67 -21.53
N GLN A 126 -6.07 -13.60 -21.52
CA GLN A 126 -5.63 -14.29 -22.73
C GLN A 126 -6.15 -15.74 -22.71
N PRO A 127 -7.05 -16.14 -23.63
CA PRO A 127 -7.69 -17.46 -23.60
C PRO A 127 -6.72 -18.64 -23.57
N ASP A 128 -5.56 -18.51 -24.23
CA ASP A 128 -4.54 -19.56 -24.30
C ASP A 128 -3.58 -19.58 -23.10
N TYR A 129 -3.74 -18.66 -22.14
CA TYR A 129 -2.84 -18.49 -20.98
C TYR A 129 -3.60 -18.45 -19.65
N LEU A 130 -4.62 -19.30 -19.52
CA LEU A 130 -5.36 -19.47 -18.27
C LEU A 130 -4.61 -20.39 -17.29
N MET A 131 -4.76 -20.10 -16.01
CA MET A 131 -4.37 -20.93 -14.89
C MET A 131 -5.17 -22.23 -14.91
N THR A 132 -4.47 -23.36 -14.83
CA THR A 132 -5.09 -24.68 -14.69
C THR A 132 -4.47 -25.40 -13.50
N THR A 133 -5.11 -26.48 -13.04
CA THR A 133 -4.54 -27.34 -11.99
C THR A 133 -3.18 -27.93 -12.36
N LYS A 134 -2.81 -27.94 -13.65
CA LYS A 134 -1.57 -28.52 -14.16
C LYS A 134 -0.52 -27.48 -14.55
N GLN A 135 -0.93 -26.26 -14.90
CA GLN A 135 -0.04 -25.23 -15.42
C GLN A 135 -0.42 -23.83 -14.94
N PRO A 136 0.56 -23.03 -14.47
CA PRO A 136 0.34 -21.63 -14.15
C PRO A 136 0.14 -20.79 -15.40
N ALA A 137 -0.64 -19.72 -15.27
CA ALA A 137 -0.75 -18.68 -16.29
C ALA A 137 0.62 -18.01 -16.51
N LYS A 138 1.11 -18.05 -17.75
CA LYS A 138 2.42 -17.48 -18.14
C LYS A 138 2.31 -16.59 -19.39
N GLY A 139 1.23 -15.81 -19.45
CA GLY A 139 0.98 -14.84 -20.51
C GLY A 139 1.62 -13.48 -20.27
N GLN A 140 1.13 -12.47 -20.99
CA GLN A 140 1.48 -11.06 -20.83
C GLN A 140 1.14 -10.54 -19.43
N ILE A 141 0.04 -10.98 -18.82
CA ILE A 141 -0.37 -10.55 -17.48
C ILE A 141 0.64 -11.01 -16.42
N HIS A 142 1.06 -12.27 -16.47
CA HIS A 142 2.17 -12.80 -15.65
C HIS A 142 3.46 -11.99 -15.83
N GLY A 143 3.87 -11.76 -17.08
CA GLY A 143 5.07 -10.97 -17.38
C GLY A 143 4.99 -9.53 -16.88
N PHE A 144 3.85 -8.87 -17.06
CA PHE A 144 3.61 -7.51 -16.58
C PHE A 144 3.65 -7.43 -15.05
N ARG A 145 3.05 -8.41 -14.36
CA ARG A 145 3.10 -8.51 -12.90
C ARG A 145 4.53 -8.73 -12.40
N LEU A 146 5.36 -9.52 -13.11
CA LEU A 146 6.80 -9.66 -12.80
C LEU A 146 7.56 -8.35 -13.02
N ALA A 147 7.26 -7.62 -14.09
CA ALA A 147 7.90 -6.34 -14.37
C ALA A 147 7.61 -5.30 -13.28
N LEU A 148 6.35 -5.20 -12.81
CA LEU A 148 5.99 -4.33 -11.69
C LEU A 148 6.67 -4.76 -10.39
N TRP A 149 6.71 -6.06 -10.11
CA TRP A 149 7.40 -6.57 -8.92
C TRP A 149 8.89 -6.29 -8.99
N PHE A 150 9.51 -6.41 -10.16
CA PHE A 150 10.90 -6.04 -10.36
C PHE A 150 11.11 -4.54 -10.15
N GLU A 151 10.24 -3.67 -10.68
CA GLU A 151 10.31 -2.22 -10.43
C GLU A 151 10.26 -1.91 -8.92
N HIS A 152 9.31 -2.49 -8.19
CA HIS A 152 9.08 -2.14 -6.79
C HIS A 152 10.04 -2.83 -5.82
N LEU A 153 10.49 -4.05 -6.13
CA LEU A 153 11.41 -4.82 -5.28
C LEU A 153 12.87 -4.67 -5.70
N GLN A 154 13.14 -4.22 -6.93
CA GLN A 154 14.46 -4.16 -7.58
C GLN A 154 15.21 -5.50 -7.53
N ARG A 155 14.44 -6.59 -7.60
CA ARG A 155 14.95 -7.96 -7.45
C ARG A 155 14.10 -8.94 -8.24
N LEU A 156 14.77 -9.95 -8.80
CA LEU A 156 14.16 -11.17 -9.30
C LEU A 156 14.37 -12.30 -8.29
N ASP A 157 13.36 -13.15 -8.12
CA ASP A 157 13.42 -14.30 -7.22
C ASP A 157 12.40 -15.35 -7.69
N ASP A 158 12.75 -16.62 -7.64
CA ASP A 158 11.90 -17.72 -8.14
C ASP A 158 10.60 -17.84 -7.34
N ASP A 159 10.60 -17.45 -6.05
CA ASP A 159 9.38 -17.46 -5.23
C ASP A 159 8.31 -16.52 -5.82
N PHE A 160 8.72 -15.45 -6.52
CA PHE A 160 7.80 -14.49 -7.14
C PHE A 160 7.02 -15.07 -8.32
N LEU A 161 7.41 -16.24 -8.82
CA LEU A 161 6.67 -16.98 -9.84
C LEU A 161 5.41 -17.64 -9.28
N LEU A 162 5.34 -17.84 -7.95
CA LEU A 162 4.21 -18.46 -7.26
C LEU A 162 3.69 -17.53 -6.16
N PRO A 163 3.05 -16.40 -6.53
CA PRO A 163 2.67 -15.36 -5.58
C PRO A 163 1.63 -15.81 -4.54
N GLN A 164 0.96 -16.94 -4.74
CA GLN A 164 0.04 -17.58 -3.79
C GLN A 164 0.76 -18.38 -2.68
N SER A 165 2.04 -18.71 -2.87
CA SER A 165 2.82 -19.45 -1.88
C SER A 165 3.07 -18.60 -0.64
N ARG A 166 3.11 -19.25 0.52
CA ARG A 166 3.39 -18.59 1.80
C ARG A 166 4.80 -18.02 1.83
N GLU A 167 5.72 -18.75 1.20
CA GLU A 167 7.13 -18.40 1.04
C GLU A 167 7.26 -17.07 0.28
N CYS A 168 6.57 -16.93 -0.85
CA CYS A 168 6.54 -15.67 -1.59
C CYS A 168 5.97 -14.51 -0.77
N VAL A 169 4.79 -14.69 -0.16
CA VAL A 169 4.14 -13.62 0.63
C VAL A 169 5.05 -13.16 1.77
N ARG A 170 5.66 -14.09 2.49
CA ARG A 170 6.61 -13.78 3.57
C ARG A 170 7.86 -13.09 3.08
N LYS A 171 8.43 -13.55 1.96
CA LYS A 171 9.61 -12.91 1.36
C LYS A 171 9.32 -11.47 0.95
N VAL A 172 8.19 -11.21 0.30
CA VAL A 172 7.76 -9.85 -0.06
C VAL A 172 7.56 -8.98 1.18
N ASN A 173 6.89 -9.50 2.21
CA ASN A 173 6.70 -8.80 3.49
C ASN A 173 8.04 -8.44 4.16
N GLN A 174 9.00 -9.37 4.20
CA GLN A 174 10.34 -9.14 4.77
C GLN A 174 11.12 -8.07 4.01
N ILE A 175 11.09 -8.10 2.68
CA ILE A 175 11.72 -7.06 1.85
C ILE A 175 11.09 -5.69 2.14
N ALA A 176 9.76 -5.64 2.15
CA ALA A 176 9.02 -4.39 2.37
C ALA A 176 9.24 -3.81 3.77
N GLU A 177 9.36 -4.65 4.80
CA GLU A 177 9.69 -4.22 6.17
C GLU A 177 11.13 -3.72 6.28
N ARG A 178 12.09 -4.42 5.67
CA ARG A 178 13.48 -3.96 5.59
C ARG A 178 13.57 -2.61 4.89
N ASN A 179 12.89 -2.44 3.76
CA ASN A 179 12.87 -1.18 3.03
C ASN A 179 12.21 -0.07 3.85
N TRP A 180 11.11 -0.36 4.57
CA TRP A 180 10.50 0.60 5.48
C TRP A 180 11.50 1.08 6.53
N ASN A 181 12.24 0.18 7.17
CA ASN A 181 13.24 0.53 8.19
C ASN A 181 14.35 1.42 7.61
N LEU A 182 14.82 1.15 6.39
CA LEU A 182 15.79 1.99 5.69
C LEU A 182 15.19 3.35 5.28
N TYR A 183 13.93 3.37 4.84
CA TYR A 183 13.22 4.58 4.47
C TYR A 183 13.08 5.53 5.67
N VAL A 184 12.74 5.00 6.86
CA VAL A 184 12.52 5.82 8.07
C VAL A 184 13.78 6.15 8.86
N SER A 185 14.88 5.41 8.69
CA SER A 185 16.16 5.61 9.38
C SER A 185 16.65 7.08 9.35
N ASP A 186 17.21 7.59 10.43
CA ASP A 186 17.88 8.91 10.42
C ASP A 186 19.18 8.88 9.62
N MET A 187 19.80 7.69 9.49
CA MET A 187 21.02 7.47 8.71
C MET A 187 20.69 7.13 7.26
N LEU A 188 21.45 7.72 6.32
CA LEU A 188 21.39 7.44 4.88
C LEU A 188 22.80 7.19 4.33
N TYR A 189 23.10 5.92 4.01
CA TYR A 189 24.40 5.51 3.47
C TYR A 189 24.36 5.18 1.98
N ASN A 190 23.25 4.61 1.51
CA ASN A 190 23.01 4.20 0.13
C ASN A 190 21.57 4.53 -0.25
N ASP A 191 21.29 4.56 -1.55
CA ASP A 191 19.92 4.65 -2.05
C ASP A 191 19.05 3.51 -1.51
N LEU A 192 17.74 3.74 -1.48
CA LEU A 192 16.80 2.72 -1.10
C LEU A 192 16.89 1.55 -2.09
N PRO A 193 17.13 0.31 -1.62
CA PRO A 193 17.41 -0.81 -2.52
C PRO A 193 16.17 -1.31 -3.26
N GLY A 194 14.98 -0.79 -2.97
CA GLY A 194 13.71 -1.09 -3.61
C GLY A 194 12.61 -0.19 -3.06
N HIS A 195 11.57 0.05 -3.83
CA HIS A 195 10.54 1.04 -3.53
C HIS A 195 9.40 0.52 -2.65
N LEU A 196 9.15 -0.80 -2.65
CA LEU A 196 8.06 -1.40 -1.88
C LEU A 196 8.33 -1.27 -0.38
N LEU A 197 7.45 -0.59 0.34
CA LEU A 197 7.49 -0.43 1.79
C LEU A 197 6.28 -1.09 2.43
N SER A 198 6.49 -1.75 3.57
CA SER A 198 5.40 -2.22 4.43
C SER A 198 4.55 -1.01 4.84
N TYR A 199 3.23 -1.09 4.64
CA TYR A 199 2.37 0.03 5.04
C TYR A 199 2.47 0.22 6.56
N PRO A 200 2.68 1.46 7.07
CA PRO A 200 3.15 1.70 8.44
C PRO A 200 2.06 1.56 9.51
N MET A 201 1.57 0.35 9.65
CA MET A 201 0.60 -0.06 10.66
C MET A 201 1.08 -1.33 11.37
N LYS A 202 0.80 -1.36 12.67
CA LYS A 202 0.90 -2.54 13.51
C LYS A 202 -0.48 -3.14 13.71
N ILE A 203 -0.54 -4.45 13.59
CA ILE A 203 -1.70 -5.24 14.00
C ILE A 203 -1.43 -5.58 15.46
N ASN A 204 -2.04 -4.83 16.38
CA ASN A 204 -2.04 -5.21 17.79
C ASN A 204 -3.14 -6.26 18.02
N GLY A 205 -2.99 -7.06 19.08
CA GLY A 205 -3.91 -8.15 19.45
C GLY A 205 -5.35 -8.04 18.93
N MET A 206 -5.76 -9.11 18.24
CA MET A 206 -7.05 -9.44 17.63
C MET A 206 -7.66 -8.53 16.56
N VAL A 207 -7.65 -7.20 16.63
CA VAL A 207 -8.31 -6.36 15.59
C VAL A 207 -7.75 -4.94 15.46
N SER A 208 -7.23 -4.35 16.54
CA SER A 208 -6.89 -2.93 16.53
C SER A 208 -5.67 -2.63 15.67
N LEU A 209 -5.86 -1.81 14.64
CA LEU A 209 -4.74 -1.24 13.89
C LEU A 209 -4.19 -0.04 14.62
N GLN A 210 -2.95 -0.15 15.09
CA GLN A 210 -2.18 0.98 15.58
C GLN A 210 -1.28 1.47 14.47
N ILE A 211 -1.43 2.72 14.08
CA ILE A 211 -0.45 3.38 13.25
C ILE A 211 0.86 3.47 14.04
N CYS A 212 1.97 3.07 13.41
CA CYS A 212 3.29 3.23 14.03
C CYS A 212 3.56 4.73 14.27
N GLN A 213 3.34 5.20 15.50
CA GLN A 213 3.90 6.46 15.97
C GLN A 213 5.41 6.24 16.13
N GLY A 214 6.15 6.55 15.09
CA GLY A 214 7.62 6.62 15.12
C GLY A 214 8.09 8.04 14.90
N TRP A 215 7.62 9.00 15.71
CA TRP A 215 7.95 10.42 15.48
C TRP A 215 8.14 11.15 16.81
N SER A 216 9.40 11.27 17.23
CA SER A 216 9.85 12.24 18.24
C SER A 216 11.17 12.92 17.89
N SER A 217 11.71 12.73 16.67
CA SER A 217 12.87 13.52 16.21
C SER A 217 12.41 14.73 15.40
N SER A 218 12.97 15.90 15.71
CA SER A 218 12.70 17.19 15.07
C SER A 218 13.03 17.27 13.58
N GLN A 219 13.53 16.19 12.97
CA GLN A 219 14.19 16.18 11.66
C GLN A 219 13.40 15.47 10.56
N THR A 220 12.19 15.00 10.83
CA THR A 220 11.44 14.18 9.91
C THR A 220 10.06 14.80 9.64
N PRO A 221 9.56 14.84 8.38
CA PRO A 221 8.25 15.43 8.05
C PRO A 221 7.21 14.89 9.03
N ARG A 222 6.32 15.71 9.58
CA ARG A 222 5.28 15.16 10.46
C ARG A 222 4.45 14.23 9.57
N LEU A 223 4.75 12.94 9.58
CA LEU A 223 3.91 12.00 8.88
C LEU A 223 2.69 11.83 9.79
N ALA A 224 1.74 12.74 9.62
CA ALA A 224 0.46 12.75 10.31
C ALA A 224 -0.34 11.54 9.82
N PHE A 225 0.00 10.39 10.35
CA PHE A 225 -0.78 9.18 10.16
C PHE A 225 -1.85 9.18 11.26
N VAL A 226 -3.08 9.52 10.85
CA VAL A 226 -4.34 9.59 11.62
C VAL A 226 -4.18 10.19 13.03
N ALA A 227 -4.63 11.44 13.19
CA ALA A 227 -4.76 12.04 14.52
C ALA A 227 -5.61 11.15 15.46
N PRO A 228 -5.19 10.89 16.71
CA PRO A 228 -5.84 9.92 17.61
C PRO A 228 -7.23 10.31 18.13
N SER A 229 -7.90 11.32 17.56
CA SER A 229 -9.26 11.67 17.95
C SER A 229 -9.97 12.53 16.90
N LEU A 230 -10.76 11.90 16.04
CA LEU A 230 -11.95 12.51 15.47
C LEU A 230 -13.16 11.79 16.07
N THR A 231 -13.34 11.97 17.39
CA THR A 231 -14.49 11.43 18.13
C THR A 231 -15.77 12.24 17.93
N THR A 232 -15.71 13.40 17.26
CA THR A 232 -16.89 14.21 16.94
C THR A 232 -16.72 14.85 15.57
N PHE A 233 -17.31 14.25 14.54
CA PHE A 233 -17.81 15.04 13.42
C PHE A 233 -19.14 15.69 13.87
N PRO A 234 -19.37 16.98 13.64
CA PRO A 234 -20.72 17.53 13.77
C PRO A 234 -21.67 16.75 12.84
N PRO A 235 -22.96 16.60 13.19
CA PRO A 235 -23.92 15.90 12.34
C PRO A 235 -23.85 16.53 10.95
N SER A 236 -23.46 15.73 9.97
CA SER A 236 -23.35 16.16 8.59
C SER A 236 -24.72 16.66 8.14
N SER A 237 -24.72 17.88 7.60
CA SER A 237 -25.77 18.30 6.67
C SER A 237 -25.98 17.19 5.64
N PRO A 238 -27.22 16.91 5.20
CA PRO A 238 -27.51 15.89 4.19
C PRO A 238 -26.83 16.15 2.81
N HIS A 239 -26.03 17.20 2.70
CA HIS A 239 -25.28 17.61 1.51
C HIS A 239 -23.75 17.55 1.62
N ASP A 240 -23.17 16.85 2.61
CA ASP A 240 -21.71 16.78 2.78
C ASP A 240 -21.12 15.38 2.48
N PRO A 241 -20.78 15.06 1.21
CA PRO A 241 -20.33 13.73 0.80
C PRO A 241 -18.79 13.64 0.81
N LEU A 242 -18.15 13.76 1.96
CA LEU A 242 -16.71 13.44 2.08
C LEU A 242 -16.51 11.94 2.30
N CYS A 243 -16.81 11.17 1.25
CA CYS A 243 -16.64 9.72 1.20
C CYS A 243 -15.51 9.40 0.22
N TYR A 244 -14.28 9.48 0.72
CA TYR A 244 -13.08 9.20 -0.04
C TYR A 244 -12.34 8.02 0.61
N THR A 245 -12.22 6.92 -0.09
CA THR A 245 -11.27 5.83 0.19
C THR A 245 -10.47 5.54 -1.06
N SER A 246 -9.46 6.34 -1.41
CA SER A 246 -8.47 5.81 -2.35
C SER A 246 -7.73 4.71 -1.59
N LEU A 247 -8.10 3.44 -1.76
CA LEU A 247 -7.32 2.31 -1.31
C LEU A 247 -6.05 2.28 -2.17
N LEU A 248 -5.12 3.16 -1.81
CA LEU A 248 -3.77 3.27 -2.34
C LEU A 248 -2.98 2.10 -1.74
N SER A 249 -3.25 0.89 -2.21
CA SER A 249 -2.41 -0.25 -1.88
C SER A 249 -2.28 -1.10 -3.13
N LEU A 250 -1.14 -0.90 -3.76
CA LEU A 250 -0.58 -1.83 -4.71
C LEU A 250 -0.54 -3.23 -4.06
N CYS A 251 -1.14 -4.20 -4.74
CA CYS A 251 -1.24 -5.61 -4.34
C CYS A 251 -2.03 -5.90 -3.05
N LEU A 252 -3.37 -5.80 -3.10
CA LEU A 252 -4.19 -6.77 -2.38
C LEU A 252 -3.86 -8.17 -2.93
N LYS A 253 -2.99 -8.92 -2.26
CA LYS A 253 -2.94 -10.36 -2.44
C LYS A 253 -3.90 -10.95 -1.41
N LEU A 254 -5.04 -11.47 -1.86
CA LEU A 254 -5.84 -12.39 -1.07
C LEU A 254 -5.34 -13.79 -1.41
N ARG A 255 -4.76 -14.49 -0.43
CA ARG A 255 -4.52 -15.93 -0.57
C ARG A 255 -5.84 -16.66 -0.32
N ALA A 256 -6.48 -17.14 -1.38
CA ALA A 256 -7.56 -18.11 -1.26
C ALA A 256 -6.95 -19.50 -1.02
N ASP A 257 -6.58 -19.83 0.22
CA ASP A 257 -6.40 -21.24 0.59
C ASP A 257 -7.78 -21.88 0.65
N THR A 258 -7.98 -22.96 -0.09
CA THR A 258 -9.20 -23.78 -0.05
C THR A 258 -9.48 -24.40 1.32
N ASP A 259 -8.51 -24.32 2.24
CA ASP A 259 -8.65 -24.78 3.62
C ASP A 259 -9.33 -23.76 4.55
N VAL A 260 -9.47 -22.50 4.12
CA VAL A 260 -10.14 -21.43 4.90
C VAL A 260 -11.63 -21.30 4.54
N CYS A 261 -12.04 -21.79 3.37
CA CYS A 261 -13.42 -21.71 2.86
C CYS A 261 -14.22 -23.03 2.98
N LYS A 262 -13.88 -23.89 3.94
CA LYS A 262 -14.67 -25.09 4.25
C LYS A 262 -15.41 -24.96 5.57
#